data_AF-A0A8C9GR39-F1
#
_entry.id   AF-A0A8C9GR39-F1
#
_cell.length_a   1.000
_cell.length_b   1.000
_cell.length_c   1.000
_cell.angle_alpha   90.00
_cell.angle_beta   90.00
_cell.angle_gamma   90.00
#
_symmetry.space_group_name_H-M   'P 1'
#
loop_
_entity.id
_entity.type
_entity.pdbx_description
1 polymer ?
#
loop_
_entity_poly.entity_id
_entity_poly.type
_entity_poly.pdbx_seq_one_letter_code
_entity_poly.pdbx_strand_id
1 'polypeptide(L)'
;MQSNSTHRAVLCSYQHLTACEVLSVPLSFATNMRFKFPLMAIVLEIAMIVLFALFVEYEMDQTILQQLNITESADMGKVLELYPLFQDVHVMIFVGFGFLMTFLKKYGFSSVGINLLIAALGLQWGTVVQGILHSQGKKISIGIKNIINADFSTATVLISFGAVLGKTSPTQMLIMTIIEIAVFAGNEYLVGEIFKASDIGASMTIHAFGAYFGLAVAGILYRSGLRRGHKNEESTYYSDLFAMIGTLFLWMFWPSFNSAIAEPGDKQSRAIVNTYFSLAACVVTAFAFSSLVEQRGKLNMVHIQNATLAGGVAVGTCADMAIHPFGSMTIGSIAGLVAVIGYKFLTPLFTTKLRIHDTCGVHNLHGLPGIIGGLAGIAAVALGASNTGKTTIKQTPENGSDATILERLGMNVIHVKKLGRS
;
A
#
# COMPACT_ATOMS: atom_id res chain seq x y z
N MET A 1 21.68 -67.27 -35.93
CA MET A 1 22.30 -66.21 -36.74
C MET A 1 21.20 -65.52 -37.53
N GLN A 2 21.00 -64.21 -37.29
CA GLN A 2 20.53 -63.12 -38.18
C GLN A 2 19.33 -63.36 -39.13
N SER A 3 18.47 -62.41 -39.50
CA SER A 3 18.20 -61.01 -39.15
C SER A 3 17.14 -60.51 -40.16
N ASN A 4 16.14 -59.75 -39.68
CA ASN A 4 15.37 -58.67 -40.32
C ASN A 4 14.86 -58.76 -41.77
N SER A 5 13.53 -58.66 -41.92
CA SER A 5 12.82 -57.44 -42.42
C SER A 5 11.36 -57.84 -42.67
N THR A 6 10.33 -57.19 -42.12
CA THR A 6 9.89 -55.85 -42.52
C THR A 6 8.79 -55.36 -41.58
N HIS A 7 9.11 -54.34 -40.80
CA HIS A 7 8.16 -53.41 -40.21
C HIS A 7 7.38 -52.70 -41.32
N ARG A 8 6.11 -53.06 -41.56
CA ARG A 8 5.17 -52.25 -42.36
C ARG A 8 3.71 -52.63 -42.14
N ALA A 9 3.26 -52.67 -40.89
CA ALA A 9 1.84 -52.91 -40.59
C ALA A 9 1.39 -52.38 -39.21
N VAL A 10 1.74 -51.16 -38.80
CA VAL A 10 1.14 -50.52 -37.60
C VAL A 10 0.98 -49.00 -37.76
N LEU A 11 0.75 -48.50 -38.98
CA LEU A 11 0.68 -47.04 -39.24
C LEU A 11 -0.62 -46.58 -39.93
N CYS A 12 -1.76 -47.22 -39.64
CA CYS A 12 -3.04 -46.77 -40.18
C CYS A 12 -4.21 -46.88 -39.20
N SER A 13 -4.04 -46.42 -37.94
CA SER A 13 -5.18 -46.26 -37.01
C SER A 13 -5.06 -45.08 -36.03
N TYR A 14 -4.07 -44.19 -36.16
CA TYR A 14 -3.84 -43.09 -35.22
C TYR A 14 -4.17 -41.68 -35.75
N GLN A 15 -4.88 -41.55 -36.88
CA GLN A 15 -5.17 -40.24 -37.49
C GLN A 15 -6.66 -39.85 -37.58
N HIS A 16 -7.58 -40.62 -36.98
CA HIS A 16 -9.02 -40.30 -37.04
C HIS A 16 -9.74 -40.14 -35.69
N LEU A 17 -9.01 -39.98 -34.58
CA LEU A 17 -9.59 -39.74 -33.25
C LEU A 17 -9.34 -38.34 -32.68
N THR A 18 -8.90 -37.38 -33.50
CA THR A 18 -8.70 -35.98 -33.09
C THR A 18 -9.72 -35.04 -33.72
N ALA A 19 -11.03 -35.26 -33.48
CA ALA A 19 -12.05 -34.28 -33.89
C ALA A 19 -13.44 -34.49 -33.25
N CYS A 20 -13.59 -35.00 -32.01
CA CYS A 20 -14.89 -34.88 -31.32
C CYS A 20 -14.76 -35.28 -29.84
N GLU A 21 -14.20 -34.39 -29.03
CA GLU A 21 -14.48 -34.24 -27.58
C GLU A 21 -13.54 -33.17 -27.00
N VAL A 22 -13.55 -31.98 -27.62
CA VAL A 22 -13.21 -30.79 -26.86
C VAL A 22 -14.44 -30.54 -26.00
N LEU A 23 -14.44 -31.07 -24.78
CA LEU A 23 -15.33 -30.64 -23.72
C LEU A 23 -15.31 -29.12 -23.75
N SER A 24 -16.39 -28.50 -24.24
CA SER A 24 -16.54 -27.06 -24.30
C SER A 24 -16.59 -26.55 -22.88
N VAL A 25 -15.42 -26.27 -22.31
CA VAL A 25 -15.27 -25.53 -21.07
C VAL A 25 -16.10 -24.26 -21.28
N PRO A 26 -17.16 -24.02 -20.46
CA PRO A 26 -18.00 -22.85 -20.64
C PRO A 26 -17.10 -21.61 -20.69
N LEU A 27 -17.41 -20.63 -21.55
CA LEU A 27 -16.57 -19.45 -21.76
C LEU A 27 -16.18 -18.74 -20.43
N SER A 28 -17.00 -18.89 -19.39
CA SER A 28 -16.78 -18.42 -18.01
C SER A 28 -15.59 -19.06 -17.28
N PHE A 29 -15.07 -20.19 -17.74
CA PHE A 29 -13.92 -20.91 -17.15
C PHE A 29 -12.65 -20.79 -18.02
N ALA A 30 -12.70 -20.07 -19.14
CA ALA A 30 -11.55 -19.88 -20.01
C ALA A 30 -10.53 -18.92 -19.36
N THR A 31 -9.39 -19.46 -18.94
CA THR A 31 -8.26 -18.70 -18.36
C THR A 31 -7.23 -18.24 -19.39
N ASN A 32 -7.50 -18.43 -20.68
CA ASN A 32 -6.59 -18.02 -21.74
C ASN A 32 -6.54 -16.48 -21.84
N MET A 33 -5.35 -15.93 -21.61
CA MET A 33 -5.09 -14.48 -21.59
C MET A 33 -4.36 -13.98 -22.85
N ARG A 34 -4.10 -14.83 -23.86
CA ARG A 34 -3.25 -14.54 -25.02
C ARG A 34 -3.60 -13.24 -25.74
N PHE A 35 -4.88 -12.86 -25.77
CA PHE A 35 -5.34 -11.61 -26.38
C PHE A 35 -5.88 -10.62 -25.34
N LYS A 36 -6.62 -11.09 -24.33
CA LYS A 36 -7.25 -10.23 -23.32
C LYS A 36 -6.23 -9.38 -22.55
N PHE A 37 -5.12 -10.00 -22.12
CA PHE A 37 -4.12 -9.30 -21.34
C PHE A 37 -3.28 -8.33 -22.17
N PRO A 38 -2.65 -8.75 -23.30
CA PRO A 38 -1.84 -7.82 -24.09
C PRO A 38 -2.65 -6.65 -24.63
N LEU A 39 -3.90 -6.88 -25.08
CA LEU A 39 -4.76 -5.81 -25.57
C LEU A 39 -5.01 -4.75 -24.48
N MET A 40 -5.38 -5.18 -23.26
CA MET A 40 -5.60 -4.26 -22.14
C MET A 40 -4.32 -3.49 -21.79
N ALA A 41 -3.19 -4.18 -21.68
CA ALA A 41 -1.92 -3.57 -21.31
C ALA A 41 -1.47 -2.52 -22.36
N ILE A 42 -1.53 -2.86 -23.65
CA ILE A 42 -1.15 -1.95 -24.73
C ILE A 42 -2.09 -0.74 -24.80
N VAL A 43 -3.40 -0.94 -24.66
CA VAL A 43 -4.37 0.17 -24.67
C VAL A 43 -4.13 1.12 -23.49
N LEU A 44 -3.90 0.59 -22.29
CA LEU A 44 -3.60 1.41 -21.12
C LEU A 44 -2.28 2.16 -21.29
N GLU A 45 -1.23 1.52 -21.80
CA GLU A 45 0.06 2.17 -22.02
C GLU A 45 -0.04 3.30 -23.07
N ILE A 46 -0.73 3.06 -24.20
CA ILE A 46 -0.99 4.12 -25.20
C ILE A 46 -1.76 5.27 -24.55
N ALA A 47 -2.76 4.98 -23.72
CA ALA A 47 -3.52 6.00 -23.01
C ALA A 47 -2.61 6.80 -22.04
N MET A 48 -1.71 6.14 -21.30
CA MET A 48 -0.75 6.83 -20.42
C MET A 48 0.17 7.75 -21.22
N ILE A 49 0.74 7.28 -22.34
CA ILE A 49 1.59 8.10 -23.21
C ILE A 49 0.84 9.36 -23.69
N VAL A 50 -0.41 9.21 -24.14
CA VAL A 50 -1.24 10.34 -24.57
C VAL A 50 -1.51 11.29 -23.41
N LEU A 51 -1.85 10.78 -22.22
CA LEU A 51 -2.11 11.62 -21.05
C LEU A 51 -0.86 12.37 -20.59
N PHE A 52 0.31 11.72 -20.58
CA PHE A 52 1.59 12.37 -20.27
C PHE A 52 1.89 13.47 -21.30
N ALA A 53 1.73 13.20 -22.60
CA ALA A 53 1.97 14.18 -23.64
C ALA A 53 1.05 15.42 -23.53
N LEU A 54 -0.16 15.25 -23.02
CA LEU A 54 -1.14 16.34 -22.87
C LEU A 54 -0.98 17.11 -21.56
N PHE A 55 -0.68 16.42 -20.46
CA PHE A 55 -0.81 16.98 -19.11
C PHE A 55 0.49 17.06 -18.32
N VAL A 56 1.55 16.35 -18.70
CA VAL A 56 2.79 16.27 -17.89
C VAL A 56 3.94 16.99 -18.59
N GLU A 57 4.62 17.85 -17.84
CA GLU A 57 5.83 18.54 -18.26
C GLU A 57 6.89 18.38 -17.19
N TYR A 58 8.17 18.45 -17.59
CA TYR A 58 9.23 18.60 -16.60
C TYR A 58 8.98 19.85 -15.76
N GLU A 59 9.31 19.77 -14.47
CA GLU A 59 9.49 20.97 -13.68
C GLU A 59 10.49 21.83 -14.43
N MET A 60 9.98 22.91 -15.04
CA MET A 60 10.76 23.74 -15.93
C MET A 60 11.78 24.41 -15.04
N ASP A 61 13.05 24.03 -15.21
CA ASP A 61 14.18 24.68 -14.57
C ASP A 61 13.96 26.18 -14.74
N GLN A 62 13.80 26.89 -13.62
CA GLN A 62 13.47 28.31 -13.67
C GLN A 62 14.56 29.11 -14.41
N THR A 63 15.68 28.50 -14.82
CA THR A 63 16.72 29.01 -15.72
C THR A 63 16.21 29.74 -16.98
N ILE A 64 15.04 29.41 -17.56
CA ILE A 64 14.52 30.19 -18.71
C ILE A 64 13.73 31.44 -18.26
N LEU A 65 13.17 31.47 -17.05
CA LEU A 65 12.50 32.65 -16.48
C LEU A 65 13.44 33.49 -15.57
N GLN A 66 14.60 32.94 -15.20
CA GLN A 66 15.67 33.55 -14.43
C GLN A 66 16.82 34.07 -15.33
N GLN A 67 16.46 34.67 -16.46
CA GLN A 67 17.13 35.91 -16.91
C GLN A 67 16.95 37.08 -15.91
N LEU A 68 16.37 36.82 -14.72
CA LEU A 68 16.02 37.74 -13.65
C LEU A 68 16.53 37.21 -12.29
N ASN A 69 17.81 37.46 -11.97
CA ASN A 69 18.44 37.45 -10.63
C ASN A 69 17.69 36.75 -9.45
N ILE A 70 18.20 35.60 -8.95
CA ILE A 70 18.44 35.22 -7.51
C ILE A 70 18.40 33.67 -7.23
N THR A 71 19.48 33.16 -6.60
CA THR A 71 19.73 31.88 -5.85
C THR A 71 19.55 30.48 -6.51
N GLU A 72 20.62 29.97 -7.14
CA GLU A 72 20.77 28.58 -7.64
C GLU A 72 20.94 27.49 -6.55
N SER A 73 21.26 27.82 -5.30
CA SER A 73 21.71 26.82 -4.31
C SER A 73 20.58 26.06 -3.59
N ALA A 74 19.36 26.59 -3.56
CA ALA A 74 18.28 26.03 -2.73
C ALA A 74 17.49 24.91 -3.43
N ASP A 75 17.39 24.94 -4.76
CA ASP A 75 16.52 24.04 -5.52
C ASP A 75 17.22 22.71 -5.88
N MET A 76 18.49 22.78 -6.29
CA MET A 76 19.35 21.59 -6.40
C MET A 76 19.53 20.90 -5.04
N GLY A 77 19.58 21.66 -3.94
CA GLY A 77 19.62 21.11 -2.58
C GLY A 77 18.41 20.23 -2.27
N LYS A 78 17.20 20.66 -2.62
CA LYS A 78 15.96 19.88 -2.40
C LYS A 78 15.88 18.60 -3.22
N VAL A 79 16.34 18.63 -4.48
CA VAL A 79 16.39 17.41 -5.32
C VAL A 79 17.36 16.39 -4.72
N LEU A 80 18.55 16.83 -4.30
CA LEU A 80 19.53 15.96 -3.64
C LEU A 80 19.03 15.42 -2.29
N GLU A 81 18.18 16.17 -1.56
CA GLU A 81 17.62 15.74 -0.28
C GLU A 81 16.47 14.75 -0.41
N LEU A 82 15.58 14.90 -1.40
CA LEU A 82 14.40 14.04 -1.57
C LEU A 82 14.68 12.75 -2.34
N TYR A 83 15.68 12.75 -3.23
CA TYR A 83 15.97 11.58 -4.07
C TYR A 83 16.29 10.30 -3.27
N PRO A 84 17.09 10.33 -2.18
CA PRO A 84 17.31 9.15 -1.34
C PRO A 84 16.01 8.60 -0.71
N LEU A 85 15.13 9.49 -0.23
CA LEU A 85 13.84 9.08 0.35
C LEU A 85 12.94 8.46 -0.71
N PHE A 86 12.96 9.00 -1.94
CA PHE A 86 12.32 8.38 -3.09
C PHE A 86 12.86 6.97 -3.33
N GLN A 87 14.18 6.77 -3.39
CA GLN A 87 14.77 5.46 -3.65
C GLN A 87 14.32 4.42 -2.61
N ASP A 88 14.31 4.80 -1.34
CA ASP A 88 13.85 3.93 -0.25
C ASP A 88 12.38 3.53 -0.43
N VAL A 89 11.49 4.49 -0.68
CA VAL A 89 10.05 4.24 -0.94
C VAL A 89 9.88 3.37 -2.18
N HIS A 90 10.60 3.66 -3.25
CA HIS A 90 10.53 2.90 -4.49
C HIS A 90 10.97 1.44 -4.27
N VAL A 91 12.02 1.19 -3.47
CA VAL A 91 12.42 -0.18 -3.12
C VAL A 91 11.33 -0.88 -2.30
N MET A 92 10.62 -0.18 -1.42
CA MET A 92 9.46 -0.75 -0.71
C MET A 92 8.36 -1.21 -1.68
N ILE A 93 8.09 -0.47 -2.76
CA ILE A 93 7.09 -0.82 -3.77
C ILE A 93 7.48 -2.08 -4.55
N PHE A 94 8.70 -2.13 -5.09
CA PHE A 94 9.11 -3.21 -6.00
C PHE A 94 9.65 -4.44 -5.27
N VAL A 95 10.51 -4.24 -4.27
CA VAL A 95 11.15 -5.34 -3.53
C VAL A 95 10.35 -5.67 -2.28
N GLY A 96 9.97 -4.65 -1.50
CA GLY A 96 9.26 -4.82 -0.24
C GLY A 96 7.95 -5.62 -0.39
N PHE A 97 6.94 -5.00 -0.98
CA PHE A 97 5.66 -5.65 -1.27
C PHE A 97 5.83 -6.86 -2.20
N GLY A 98 6.63 -6.72 -3.26
CA GLY A 98 6.83 -7.76 -4.26
C GLY A 98 7.31 -9.08 -3.66
N PHE A 99 8.36 -9.04 -2.83
CA PHE A 99 8.87 -10.25 -2.18
C PHE A 99 8.05 -10.68 -0.97
N LEU A 100 7.46 -9.77 -0.18
CA LEU A 100 6.63 -10.15 0.98
C LEU A 100 5.51 -11.12 0.57
N MET A 101 4.91 -10.88 -0.59
CA MET A 101 3.84 -11.70 -1.15
C MET A 101 4.30 -13.04 -1.77
N THR A 102 5.60 -13.33 -1.80
CA THR A 102 6.14 -14.59 -2.37
C THR A 102 6.02 -15.79 -1.43
N PHE A 103 5.49 -15.61 -0.20
CA PHE A 103 5.34 -16.69 0.78
C PHE A 103 4.52 -17.88 0.23
N LEU A 104 3.56 -17.63 -0.67
CA LEU A 104 2.76 -18.67 -1.34
C LEU A 104 3.64 -19.57 -2.21
N LYS A 105 3.82 -20.84 -1.79
CA LYS A 105 4.77 -21.80 -2.38
C LYS A 105 4.65 -22.03 -3.89
N LYS A 106 3.49 -21.76 -4.49
CA LYS A 106 3.21 -21.96 -5.93
C LYS A 106 2.71 -20.70 -6.64
N TYR A 107 2.90 -19.53 -6.03
CA TYR A 107 2.45 -18.26 -6.59
C TYR A 107 3.58 -17.21 -6.70
N GLY A 108 4.81 -17.52 -6.29
CA GLY A 108 5.92 -16.56 -6.24
C GLY A 108 6.16 -15.77 -7.53
N PHE A 109 6.13 -16.39 -8.72
CA PHE A 109 6.26 -15.69 -10.00
C PHE A 109 5.13 -14.68 -10.22
N SER A 110 3.90 -15.07 -9.91
CA SER A 110 2.74 -14.18 -10.04
C SER A 110 2.75 -13.10 -8.95
N SER A 111 3.20 -13.38 -7.73
CA SER A 111 3.35 -12.37 -6.67
C SER A 111 4.26 -11.23 -7.13
N VAL A 112 5.52 -11.53 -7.45
CA VAL A 112 6.50 -10.48 -7.81
C VAL A 112 6.22 -9.91 -9.21
N GLY A 113 5.80 -10.73 -10.17
CA GLY A 113 5.56 -10.29 -11.54
C GLY A 113 4.31 -9.43 -11.69
N ILE A 114 3.22 -9.75 -10.99
CA ILE A 114 2.01 -8.92 -10.99
C ILE A 114 2.23 -7.67 -10.12
N ASN A 115 3.00 -7.75 -9.03
CA ASN A 115 3.42 -6.56 -8.27
C ASN A 115 4.15 -5.56 -9.17
N LEU A 116 5.15 -6.03 -9.93
CA LEU A 116 5.88 -5.22 -10.92
C LEU A 116 4.94 -4.57 -11.93
N LEU A 117 3.97 -5.32 -12.46
CA LEU A 117 2.97 -4.82 -13.41
C LEU A 117 2.06 -3.74 -12.80
N ILE A 118 1.54 -3.99 -11.59
CA ILE A 118 0.70 -3.02 -10.87
C ILE A 118 1.49 -1.76 -10.60
N ALA A 119 2.74 -1.90 -10.15
CA ALA A 119 3.59 -0.76 -9.84
C ALA A 119 3.90 0.06 -11.10
N ALA A 120 4.34 -0.57 -12.19
CA ALA A 120 4.64 0.13 -13.43
C ALA A 120 3.45 0.94 -13.99
N LEU A 121 2.23 0.39 -13.92
CA LEU A 121 1.02 1.12 -14.30
C LEU A 121 0.67 2.20 -13.25
N GLY A 122 0.75 1.85 -11.97
CA GLY A 122 0.36 2.69 -10.85
C GLY A 122 1.15 3.98 -10.77
N LEU A 123 2.46 3.94 -11.03
CA LEU A 123 3.31 5.12 -11.04
C LEU A 123 2.89 6.13 -12.12
N GLN A 124 2.60 5.64 -13.33
CA GLN A 124 2.14 6.49 -14.43
C GLN A 124 0.75 7.07 -14.12
N TRP A 125 -0.18 6.21 -13.73
CA TRP A 125 -1.55 6.63 -13.49
C TRP A 125 -1.69 7.54 -12.27
N GLY A 126 -1.01 7.23 -11.17
CA GLY A 126 -0.96 8.04 -9.95
C GLY A 126 -0.44 9.44 -10.22
N THR A 127 0.66 9.56 -10.98
CA THR A 127 1.21 10.85 -11.42
C THR A 127 0.16 11.70 -12.12
N VAL A 128 -0.58 11.11 -13.07
CA VAL A 128 -1.60 11.82 -13.84
C VAL A 128 -2.79 12.22 -12.96
N VAL A 129 -3.39 11.29 -12.22
CA VAL A 129 -4.62 11.56 -11.46
C VAL A 129 -4.39 12.52 -10.31
N GLN A 130 -3.36 12.27 -9.49
CA GLN A 130 -3.03 13.16 -8.39
C GLN A 130 -2.60 14.52 -8.95
N GLY A 131 -1.83 14.53 -10.04
CA GLY A 131 -1.44 15.75 -10.73
C GLY A 131 -2.65 16.58 -11.18
N ILE A 132 -3.64 15.99 -11.85
CA ILE A 132 -4.86 16.70 -12.31
C ILE A 132 -5.63 17.33 -11.13
N LEU A 133 -5.77 16.60 -10.03
CA LEU A 133 -6.51 17.10 -8.85
C LEU A 133 -5.77 18.26 -8.15
N HIS A 134 -4.45 18.18 -8.03
CA HIS A 134 -3.65 19.19 -7.35
C HIS A 134 -3.29 20.39 -8.25
N SER A 135 -3.22 20.20 -9.58
CA SER A 135 -2.94 21.27 -10.54
C SER A 135 -4.17 22.10 -10.91
N GLN A 136 -5.36 21.72 -10.43
CA GLN A 136 -6.64 22.35 -10.77
C GLN A 136 -6.86 22.47 -12.30
N GLY A 137 -6.40 21.47 -13.06
CA GLY A 137 -6.52 21.44 -14.52
C GLY A 137 -5.42 22.17 -15.28
N LYS A 138 -4.39 22.70 -14.60
CA LYS A 138 -3.15 23.16 -15.24
C LYS A 138 -2.24 21.96 -15.57
N LYS A 139 -1.21 22.20 -16.39
CA LYS A 139 -0.17 21.19 -16.64
C LYS A 139 0.53 20.79 -15.33
N ILE A 140 0.90 19.52 -15.25
CA ILE A 140 1.54 18.85 -14.12
C ILE A 140 3.05 18.99 -14.32
N SER A 141 3.70 19.81 -13.50
CA SER A 141 5.16 19.85 -13.42
C SER A 141 5.65 18.67 -12.58
N ILE A 142 6.42 17.77 -13.20
CA ILE A 142 6.89 16.55 -12.54
C ILE A 142 8.25 16.80 -11.85
N GLY A 143 8.25 16.63 -10.52
CA GLY A 143 9.44 16.58 -9.68
C GLY A 143 9.47 15.34 -8.79
N ILE A 144 10.52 15.17 -7.98
CA ILE A 144 10.72 13.97 -7.13
C ILE A 144 9.55 13.75 -6.17
N LYS A 145 8.98 14.82 -5.62
CA LYS A 145 7.81 14.73 -4.72
C LYS A 145 6.59 14.12 -5.43
N ASN A 146 6.36 14.45 -6.70
CA ASN A 146 5.26 13.88 -7.48
C ASN A 146 5.47 12.37 -7.68
N ILE A 147 6.71 11.96 -7.92
CA ILE A 147 7.06 10.54 -8.09
C ILE A 147 6.86 9.77 -6.77
N ILE A 148 7.27 10.33 -5.63
CA ILE A 148 7.00 9.76 -4.30
C ILE A 148 5.50 9.60 -4.05
N ASN A 149 4.69 10.61 -4.38
CA ASN A 149 3.24 10.52 -4.24
C ASN A 149 2.62 9.45 -5.15
N ALA A 150 3.18 9.27 -6.35
CA ALA A 150 2.77 8.19 -7.24
C ALA A 150 3.13 6.80 -6.67
N ASP A 151 4.30 6.65 -6.03
CA ASP A 151 4.65 5.43 -5.27
C ASP A 151 3.66 5.20 -4.12
N PHE A 152 3.23 6.25 -3.39
CA PHE A 152 2.22 6.15 -2.32
C PHE A 152 0.84 5.70 -2.80
N SER A 153 0.34 6.27 -3.90
CA SER A 153 -0.92 5.79 -4.51
C SER A 153 -0.80 4.33 -4.98
N THR A 154 0.38 3.95 -5.49
CA THR A 154 0.68 2.58 -5.91
C THR A 154 0.73 1.62 -4.72
N ALA A 155 1.34 2.02 -3.60
CA ALA A 155 1.41 1.23 -2.37
C ALA A 155 0.01 0.81 -1.90
N THR A 156 -0.96 1.73 -2.01
CA THR A 156 -2.37 1.47 -1.70
C THR A 156 -2.91 0.27 -2.49
N VAL A 157 -2.67 0.22 -3.81
CA VAL A 157 -3.11 -0.89 -4.65
C VAL A 157 -2.37 -2.18 -4.31
N LEU A 158 -1.10 -2.12 -3.92
CA LEU A 158 -0.32 -3.29 -3.51
C LEU A 158 -0.83 -3.87 -2.18
N ILE A 159 -1.32 -3.02 -1.28
CA ILE A 159 -2.04 -3.46 -0.07
C ILE A 159 -3.33 -4.18 -0.49
N SER A 160 -4.15 -3.60 -1.36
CA SER A 160 -5.35 -4.25 -1.88
C SER A 160 -5.05 -5.57 -2.60
N PHE A 161 -3.95 -5.62 -3.34
CA PHE A 161 -3.50 -6.84 -4.02
C PHE A 161 -3.24 -7.96 -3.02
N GLY A 162 -2.69 -7.68 -1.85
CA GLY A 162 -2.50 -8.68 -0.79
C GLY A 162 -3.81 -9.34 -0.34
N ALA A 163 -4.93 -8.61 -0.32
CA ALA A 163 -6.24 -9.18 0.01
C ALA A 163 -6.71 -10.18 -1.05
N VAL A 164 -6.45 -9.90 -2.33
CA VAL A 164 -6.93 -10.70 -3.48
C VAL A 164 -5.88 -11.61 -4.12
N LEU A 165 -4.67 -11.66 -3.55
CA LEU A 165 -3.52 -12.43 -4.02
C LEU A 165 -3.92 -13.90 -4.28
N GLY A 166 -3.44 -14.47 -5.38
CA GLY A 166 -3.74 -15.86 -5.77
C GLY A 166 -5.15 -16.08 -6.34
N LYS A 167 -6.02 -15.05 -6.38
CA LYS A 167 -7.42 -15.20 -6.80
C LYS A 167 -7.79 -14.36 -8.02
N THR A 168 -6.98 -13.37 -8.37
CA THR A 168 -7.20 -12.45 -9.49
C THR A 168 -6.19 -12.67 -10.62
N SER A 169 -6.62 -12.40 -11.85
CA SER A 169 -5.78 -12.39 -13.05
C SER A 169 -5.02 -11.06 -13.21
N PRO A 170 -3.92 -11.02 -13.99
CA PRO A 170 -3.21 -9.78 -14.29
C PRO A 170 -4.12 -8.69 -14.89
N THR A 171 -5.07 -9.04 -15.77
CA THR A 171 -6.04 -8.07 -16.33
C THR A 171 -6.98 -7.51 -15.27
N GLN A 172 -7.44 -8.32 -14.32
CA GLN A 172 -8.26 -7.81 -13.21
C GLN A 172 -7.45 -6.86 -12.34
N MET A 173 -6.14 -7.12 -12.16
CA MET A 173 -5.27 -6.21 -11.43
C MET A 173 -5.07 -4.88 -12.15
N LEU A 174 -4.88 -4.86 -13.48
CA LEU A 174 -4.83 -3.61 -14.24
C LEU A 174 -6.10 -2.77 -14.06
N ILE A 175 -7.27 -3.41 -14.09
CA ILE A 175 -8.57 -2.73 -13.86
C ILE A 175 -8.65 -2.17 -12.43
N MET A 176 -8.28 -2.99 -11.45
CA MET A 176 -8.28 -2.59 -10.03
C MET A 176 -7.35 -1.40 -9.81
N THR A 177 -6.12 -1.42 -10.37
CA THR A 177 -5.16 -0.31 -10.29
C THR A 177 -5.74 1.00 -10.79
N ILE A 178 -6.40 1.01 -11.95
CA ILE A 178 -7.00 2.23 -12.51
C ILE A 178 -8.09 2.79 -11.59
N ILE A 179 -9.01 1.92 -11.16
CA ILE A 179 -10.15 2.32 -10.33
C ILE A 179 -9.68 2.79 -8.95
N GLU A 180 -8.85 1.99 -8.29
CA GLU A 180 -8.42 2.23 -6.93
C GLU A 180 -7.59 3.50 -6.80
N ILE A 181 -6.65 3.76 -7.71
CA ILE A 181 -5.85 5.00 -7.69
C ILE A 181 -6.75 6.24 -7.91
N ALA A 182 -7.77 6.14 -8.78
CA ALA A 182 -8.70 7.24 -9.00
C ALA A 182 -9.50 7.57 -7.72
N VAL A 183 -9.98 6.54 -7.02
CA VAL A 183 -10.69 6.71 -5.74
C VAL A 183 -9.74 7.17 -4.63
N PHE A 184 -8.54 6.61 -4.57
CA PHE A 184 -7.49 7.02 -3.63
C PHE A 184 -7.18 8.51 -3.77
N ALA A 185 -6.94 8.99 -5.00
CA ALA A 185 -6.59 10.40 -5.22
C ALA A 185 -7.72 11.35 -4.81
N GLY A 186 -8.98 10.97 -5.03
CA GLY A 186 -10.14 11.71 -4.52
C GLY A 186 -10.21 11.71 -2.99
N ASN A 187 -9.93 10.56 -2.35
CA ASN A 187 -9.90 10.43 -0.90
C ASN A 187 -8.74 11.22 -0.27
N GLU A 188 -7.54 11.14 -0.85
CA GLU A 188 -6.36 11.93 -0.47
C GLU A 188 -6.66 13.42 -0.55
N TYR A 189 -7.23 13.90 -1.65
CA TYR A 189 -7.62 15.29 -1.82
C TYR A 189 -8.66 15.72 -0.77
N LEU A 190 -9.67 14.89 -0.50
CA LEU A 190 -10.67 15.16 0.53
C LEU A 190 -10.03 15.29 1.92
N VAL A 191 -9.15 14.37 2.29
CA VAL A 191 -8.52 14.34 3.62
C VAL A 191 -7.51 15.47 3.78
N GLY A 192 -6.58 15.61 2.83
CA GLY A 192 -5.49 16.57 2.89
C GLY A 192 -5.91 18.00 2.56
N GLU A 193 -6.70 18.20 1.50
CA GLU A 193 -7.03 19.55 1.02
C GLU A 193 -8.34 20.10 1.58
N ILE A 194 -9.37 19.27 1.76
CA ILE A 194 -10.68 19.74 2.24
C ILE A 194 -10.76 19.67 3.76
N PHE A 195 -10.45 18.52 4.37
CA PHE A 195 -10.51 18.35 5.82
C PHE A 195 -9.29 18.93 6.55
N LYS A 196 -8.18 19.17 5.83
CA LYS A 196 -6.92 19.64 6.42
C LYS A 196 -6.43 18.73 7.57
N ALA A 197 -6.72 17.44 7.46
CA ALA A 197 -6.31 16.44 8.43
C ALA A 197 -4.82 16.11 8.24
N SER A 198 -4.12 15.86 9.34
CA SER A 198 -2.72 15.42 9.34
C SER A 198 -2.68 13.90 9.30
N ASP A 199 -1.99 13.34 8.30
CA ASP A 199 -1.75 11.89 8.18
C ASP A 199 -0.41 11.62 7.49
N ILE A 200 0.69 12.03 8.12
CA ILE A 200 1.96 12.23 7.41
C ILE A 200 2.57 10.94 6.83
N GLY A 201 2.48 9.82 7.56
CA GLY A 201 2.84 8.48 7.10
C GLY A 201 1.65 7.67 6.61
N ALA A 202 0.52 8.33 6.34
CA ALA A 202 -0.62 7.76 5.64
C ALA A 202 -1.23 6.48 6.26
N SER A 203 -1.32 6.42 7.60
CA SER A 203 -2.00 5.29 8.29
C SER A 203 -3.45 5.17 7.84
N MET A 204 -4.11 6.29 7.53
CA MET A 204 -5.50 6.32 7.11
C MET A 204 -5.61 6.33 5.58
N THR A 205 -4.94 7.26 4.89
CA THR A 205 -5.12 7.50 3.45
C THR A 205 -4.54 6.39 2.58
N ILE A 206 -3.46 5.71 2.98
CA ILE A 206 -2.88 4.56 2.27
C ILE A 206 -3.29 3.26 2.95
N HIS A 207 -2.93 3.08 4.22
CA HIS A 207 -2.98 1.75 4.83
C HIS A 207 -4.40 1.29 5.16
N ALA A 208 -5.16 2.09 5.91
CA ALA A 208 -6.56 1.74 6.19
C ALA A 208 -7.38 1.71 4.90
N PHE A 209 -7.25 2.73 4.05
CA PHE A 209 -7.97 2.79 2.78
C PHE A 209 -7.70 1.56 1.89
N GLY A 210 -6.43 1.24 1.60
CA GLY A 210 -6.07 0.10 0.76
C GLY A 210 -6.49 -1.24 1.39
N ALA A 211 -6.34 -1.40 2.70
CA ALA A 211 -6.77 -2.63 3.36
C ALA A 211 -8.29 -2.85 3.19
N TYR A 212 -9.10 -1.82 3.48
CA TYR A 212 -10.56 -1.96 3.41
C TYR A 212 -11.10 -1.96 1.98
N PHE A 213 -10.44 -1.29 1.03
CA PHE A 213 -10.74 -1.42 -0.39
C PHE A 213 -10.49 -2.87 -0.86
N GLY A 214 -9.30 -3.41 -0.60
CA GLY A 214 -8.95 -4.79 -0.95
C GLY A 214 -9.86 -5.82 -0.29
N LEU A 215 -10.22 -5.63 0.99
CA LEU A 215 -11.18 -6.50 1.69
C LEU A 215 -12.57 -6.45 1.06
N ALA A 216 -13.05 -5.27 0.65
CA ALA A 216 -14.32 -5.14 -0.05
C ALA A 216 -14.30 -5.92 -1.37
N VAL A 217 -13.23 -5.77 -2.17
CA VAL A 217 -13.04 -6.54 -3.40
C VAL A 217 -12.97 -8.05 -3.10
N ALA A 218 -12.24 -8.47 -2.07
CA ALA A 218 -12.13 -9.87 -1.67
C ALA A 218 -13.47 -10.46 -1.19
N GLY A 219 -14.32 -9.66 -0.54
CA GLY A 219 -15.68 -10.05 -0.15
C GLY A 219 -16.61 -10.23 -1.35
N ILE A 220 -16.57 -9.30 -2.32
CA ILE A 220 -17.35 -9.43 -3.57
C ILE A 220 -16.88 -10.62 -4.41
N LEU A 221 -15.57 -10.87 -4.47
CA LEU A 221 -14.97 -11.99 -5.21
C LEU A 221 -14.90 -13.29 -4.39
N TYR A 222 -15.62 -13.38 -3.27
CA TYR A 222 -15.56 -14.53 -2.38
C TYR A 222 -15.88 -15.85 -3.11
N ARG A 223 -15.05 -16.86 -2.88
CA ARG A 223 -15.24 -18.21 -3.41
C ARG A 223 -15.56 -19.16 -2.26
N SER A 224 -16.78 -19.69 -2.23
CA SER A 224 -17.22 -20.64 -1.18
C SER A 224 -16.34 -21.88 -1.08
N GLY A 225 -15.75 -22.32 -2.20
CA GLY A 225 -14.77 -23.42 -2.24
C GLY A 225 -13.46 -23.13 -1.49
N LEU A 226 -13.15 -21.86 -1.18
CA LEU A 226 -11.97 -21.46 -0.41
C LEU A 226 -12.26 -21.28 1.09
N ARG A 227 -13.49 -21.54 1.56
CA ARG A 227 -13.87 -21.34 2.98
C ARG A 227 -12.99 -22.11 3.96
N ARG A 228 -12.45 -23.26 3.54
CA ARG A 228 -11.56 -24.12 4.34
C ARG A 228 -10.09 -23.98 3.93
N GLY A 229 -9.75 -22.92 3.20
CA GLY A 229 -8.43 -22.72 2.58
C GLY A 229 -8.23 -23.55 1.31
N HIS A 230 -7.16 -23.24 0.58
CA HIS A 230 -6.71 -24.01 -0.58
C HIS A 230 -5.42 -24.78 -0.27
N LYS A 231 -5.24 -25.99 -0.80
CA LYS A 231 -4.02 -26.82 -0.59
C LYS A 231 -2.68 -26.21 -1.04
N ASN A 232 -2.75 -25.12 -1.80
CA ASN A 232 -1.57 -24.36 -2.25
C ASN A 232 -1.42 -23.02 -1.52
N GLU A 233 -2.35 -22.67 -0.63
CA GLU A 233 -2.28 -21.50 0.23
C GLU A 233 -1.49 -21.85 1.50
N GLU A 234 -0.22 -22.13 1.29
CA GLU A 234 0.75 -22.44 2.32
C GLU A 234 2.14 -21.97 1.85
N SER A 235 3.07 -21.93 2.79
CA SER A 235 4.46 -21.61 2.53
C SER A 235 5.35 -22.86 2.58
N THR A 236 6.59 -22.68 2.13
CA THR A 236 7.71 -23.61 2.30
C THR A 236 8.88 -22.82 2.86
N TYR A 237 9.91 -23.53 3.35
CA TYR A 237 11.11 -22.89 3.89
C TYR A 237 11.69 -21.80 2.97
N TYR A 238 11.85 -22.10 1.67
CA TYR A 238 12.41 -21.15 0.72
C TYR A 238 11.48 -19.99 0.40
N SER A 239 10.17 -20.24 0.26
CA SER A 239 9.23 -19.16 -0.01
C SER A 239 9.09 -18.21 1.18
N ASP A 240 9.20 -18.72 2.41
CA ASP A 240 9.24 -17.89 3.62
C ASP A 240 10.53 -17.07 3.75
N LEU A 241 11.68 -17.63 3.34
CA LEU A 241 12.94 -16.87 3.26
C LEU A 241 12.86 -15.74 2.22
N PHE A 242 12.26 -15.99 1.06
CA PHE A 242 12.02 -14.94 0.07
C PHE A 242 11.05 -13.87 0.60
N ALA A 243 9.98 -14.24 1.29
CA ALA A 243 9.07 -13.29 1.93
C ALA A 243 9.74 -12.43 3.00
N MET A 244 10.71 -12.98 3.73
CA MET A 244 11.52 -12.21 4.67
C MET A 244 12.38 -11.14 4.01
N ILE A 245 12.81 -11.31 2.75
CA ILE A 245 13.49 -10.24 2.00
C ILE A 245 12.57 -9.02 1.90
N GLY A 246 11.32 -9.23 1.46
CA GLY A 246 10.33 -8.16 1.39
C GLY A 246 10.06 -7.51 2.74
N THR A 247 9.93 -8.33 3.80
CA THR A 247 9.76 -7.85 5.18
C THR A 247 10.90 -6.91 5.60
N LEU A 248 12.15 -7.31 5.38
CA LEU A 248 13.31 -6.54 5.82
C LEU A 248 13.44 -5.22 5.05
N PHE A 249 13.21 -5.22 3.73
CA PHE A 249 13.24 -3.98 2.95
C PHE A 249 12.12 -3.02 3.34
N LEU A 250 10.91 -3.53 3.61
CA LEU A 250 9.83 -2.70 4.16
C LEU A 250 10.22 -2.13 5.52
N TRP A 251 10.71 -2.97 6.43
CA TRP A 251 11.06 -2.56 7.79
C TRP A 251 12.17 -1.51 7.83
N MET A 252 13.25 -1.69 7.05
CA MET A 252 14.40 -0.79 7.04
C MET A 252 14.08 0.58 6.43
N PHE A 253 13.22 0.62 5.40
CA PHE A 253 12.91 1.85 4.65
C PHE A 253 11.63 2.55 5.08
N TRP A 254 10.86 1.97 6.00
CA TRP A 254 9.67 2.62 6.55
C TRP A 254 9.91 4.00 7.18
N PRO A 255 11.04 4.27 7.88
CA PRO A 255 11.33 5.62 8.37
C PRO A 255 11.38 6.66 7.24
N SER A 256 11.89 6.28 6.06
CA SER A 256 11.87 7.14 4.86
C SER A 256 10.44 7.30 4.34
N PHE A 257 9.66 6.22 4.29
CA PHE A 257 8.24 6.27 3.90
C PHE A 257 7.42 7.27 4.73
N ASN A 258 7.52 7.18 6.06
CA ASN A 258 6.75 8.05 6.96
C ASN A 258 7.27 9.50 7.02
N SER A 259 8.44 9.79 6.45
CA SER A 259 9.09 11.11 6.52
C SER A 259 9.27 11.80 5.17
N ALA A 260 9.03 11.09 4.06
CA ALA A 260 9.29 11.57 2.69
C ALA A 260 8.56 12.86 2.34
N ILE A 261 7.35 13.07 2.89
CA ILE A 261 6.54 14.27 2.68
C ILE A 261 6.42 15.17 3.92
N ALA A 262 7.15 14.84 5.00
CA ALA A 262 7.24 15.68 6.18
C ALA A 262 8.02 16.96 5.88
N GLU A 263 7.68 18.05 6.58
CA GLU A 263 8.45 19.29 6.45
C GLU A 263 9.92 19.04 6.85
N PRO A 264 10.90 19.44 6.01
CA PRO A 264 12.32 19.26 6.30
C PRO A 264 12.74 19.86 7.65
N GLY A 265 13.74 19.24 8.28
CA GLY A 265 14.21 19.62 9.62
C GLY A 265 13.55 18.79 10.72
N ASP A 266 13.04 19.44 11.76
CA ASP A 266 12.62 18.76 12.99
C ASP A 266 11.45 17.77 12.79
N LYS A 267 10.48 18.10 11.92
CA LYS A 267 9.32 17.22 11.65
C LYS A 267 9.75 15.94 10.95
N GLN A 268 10.56 16.06 9.91
CA GLN A 268 11.13 14.92 9.20
C GLN A 268 12.01 14.05 10.12
N SER A 269 12.88 14.67 10.93
CA SER A 269 13.70 13.95 11.90
C SER A 269 12.85 13.19 12.93
N ARG A 270 11.78 13.82 13.46
CA ARG A 270 10.84 13.14 14.35
C ARG A 270 10.12 11.98 13.67
N ALA A 271 9.68 12.14 12.43
CA ALA A 271 9.03 11.08 11.66
C ALA A 271 9.94 9.85 11.50
N ILE A 272 11.23 10.07 11.23
CA ILE A 272 12.24 9.01 11.16
C ILE A 272 12.39 8.31 12.52
N VAL A 273 12.66 9.07 13.58
CA VAL A 273 12.95 8.53 14.93
C VAL A 273 11.74 7.82 15.54
N ASN A 274 10.55 8.41 15.42
CA ASN A 274 9.31 7.81 15.91
C ASN A 274 8.99 6.52 15.16
N THR A 275 9.18 6.49 13.85
CA THR A 275 8.96 5.28 13.05
C THR A 275 9.94 4.18 13.41
N TYR A 276 11.22 4.52 13.57
CA TYR A 276 12.27 3.59 13.98
C TYR A 276 11.95 2.90 15.32
N PHE A 277 11.63 3.67 16.36
CA PHE A 277 11.34 3.11 17.68
C PHE A 277 10.01 2.36 17.75
N SER A 278 8.99 2.81 17.01
CA SER A 278 7.73 2.08 16.87
C SER A 278 7.95 0.70 16.25
N LEU A 279 8.70 0.63 15.15
CA LEU A 279 9.03 -0.63 14.48
C LEU A 279 9.85 -1.57 15.36
N ALA A 280 10.85 -1.06 16.08
CA ALA A 280 11.65 -1.87 17.00
C ALA A 280 10.79 -2.49 18.12
N ALA A 281 9.92 -1.69 18.75
CA ALA A 281 9.00 -2.18 19.79
C ALA A 281 7.97 -3.18 19.23
N CYS A 282 7.48 -2.93 18.00
CA CYS A 282 6.57 -3.81 17.29
C CYS A 282 7.18 -5.19 17.03
N VAL A 283 8.44 -5.26 16.61
CA VAL A 283 9.15 -6.54 16.39
C VAL A 283 9.18 -7.37 17.67
N VAL A 284 9.67 -6.79 18.78
CA VAL A 284 9.78 -7.52 20.06
C VAL A 284 8.42 -8.04 20.50
N THR A 285 7.39 -7.20 20.38
CA THR A 285 6.03 -7.56 20.77
C THR A 285 5.44 -8.64 19.85
N ALA A 286 5.63 -8.53 18.53
CA ALA A 286 5.16 -9.53 17.58
C ALA A 286 5.81 -10.91 17.81
N PHE A 287 7.11 -10.97 18.10
CA PHE A 287 7.78 -12.24 18.45
C PHE A 287 7.25 -12.83 19.76
N ALA A 288 7.11 -12.01 20.81
CA ALA A 288 6.61 -12.45 22.10
C ALA A 288 5.19 -13.03 21.98
N PHE A 289 4.28 -12.31 21.32
CA PHE A 289 2.90 -12.76 21.17
C PHE A 289 2.75 -13.88 20.14
N SER A 290 3.60 -13.95 19.11
CA SER A 290 3.64 -15.10 18.19
C SER A 290 3.94 -16.39 18.95
N SER A 291 4.95 -16.37 19.82
CA SER A 291 5.26 -17.50 20.71
C SER A 291 4.12 -17.81 21.67
N LEU A 292 3.49 -16.78 22.26
CA LEU A 292 2.41 -16.95 23.24
C LEU A 292 1.15 -17.61 22.65
N VAL A 293 0.78 -17.26 21.42
CA VAL A 293 -0.46 -17.77 20.79
C VAL A 293 -0.26 -19.07 20.00
N GLU A 294 0.99 -19.44 19.73
CA GLU A 294 1.31 -20.67 19.01
C GLU A 294 1.64 -21.85 19.93
N GLN A 295 1.34 -23.04 19.44
CA GLN A 295 1.50 -24.26 20.21
C GLN A 295 2.99 -24.50 20.55
N ARG A 296 3.24 -24.81 21.82
CA ARG A 296 4.59 -25.09 22.37
C ARG A 296 5.56 -23.90 22.28
N GLY A 297 5.06 -22.66 22.21
CA GLY A 297 5.92 -21.48 22.21
C GLY A 297 6.69 -21.26 20.91
N LYS A 298 6.32 -21.95 19.81
CA LYS A 298 6.99 -21.82 18.51
C LYS A 298 6.66 -20.48 17.85
N LEU A 299 7.49 -20.05 16.91
CA LEU A 299 7.22 -18.87 16.10
C LEU A 299 6.54 -19.25 14.79
N ASN A 300 5.56 -18.46 14.37
CA ASN A 300 4.91 -18.57 13.07
C ASN A 300 5.47 -17.50 12.12
N MET A 301 6.01 -17.91 10.97
CA MET A 301 6.64 -17.00 10.01
C MET A 301 5.67 -15.98 9.40
N VAL A 302 4.37 -16.27 9.30
CA VAL A 302 3.38 -15.29 8.85
C VAL A 302 3.30 -14.11 9.83
N HIS A 303 3.34 -14.39 11.14
CA HIS A 303 3.41 -13.33 12.16
C HIS A 303 4.71 -12.54 12.02
N ILE A 304 5.85 -13.22 11.83
CA ILE A 304 7.16 -12.55 11.78
C ILE A 304 7.32 -11.70 10.52
N GLN A 305 6.85 -12.17 9.37
CA GLN A 305 6.93 -11.44 8.10
C GLN A 305 6.03 -10.21 8.07
N ASN A 306 4.86 -10.28 8.71
CA ASN A 306 3.86 -9.22 8.57
C ASN A 306 3.66 -8.40 9.84
N ALA A 307 3.39 -9.03 10.99
CA ALA A 307 3.04 -8.28 12.21
C ALA A 307 4.18 -7.41 12.74
N THR A 308 5.43 -7.71 12.40
CA THR A 308 6.61 -6.89 12.75
C THR A 308 6.63 -5.53 12.06
N LEU A 309 5.85 -5.37 10.99
CA LEU A 309 5.73 -4.13 10.20
C LEU A 309 4.60 -3.22 10.71
N ALA A 310 3.69 -3.74 11.54
CA ALA A 310 2.49 -3.02 11.99
C ALA A 310 2.79 -1.71 12.73
N GLY A 311 3.95 -1.61 13.40
CA GLY A 311 4.38 -0.39 14.08
C GLY A 311 4.68 0.76 13.12
N GLY A 312 5.17 0.47 11.91
CA GLY A 312 5.40 1.48 10.86
C GLY A 312 4.09 2.06 10.36
N VAL A 313 3.09 1.20 10.16
CA VAL A 313 1.71 1.60 9.81
C VAL A 313 1.09 2.42 10.94
N ALA A 314 1.13 1.93 12.17
CA ALA A 314 0.38 2.50 13.29
C ALA A 314 0.91 3.85 13.78
N VAL A 315 2.18 4.19 13.53
CA VAL A 315 2.72 5.50 13.92
C VAL A 315 2.55 6.55 12.82
N GLY A 316 2.20 6.14 11.60
CA GLY A 316 2.21 6.98 10.39
C GLY A 316 1.52 8.33 10.56
N THR A 317 0.26 8.36 11.01
CA THR A 317 -0.50 9.62 11.18
C THR A 317 0.20 10.64 12.08
N CYS A 318 0.83 10.18 13.17
CA CYS A 318 1.47 11.04 14.16
C CYS A 318 3.00 11.04 14.10
N ALA A 319 3.59 10.51 13.03
CA ALA A 319 5.04 10.28 12.98
C ALA A 319 5.85 11.59 13.16
N ASP A 320 5.40 12.69 12.53
CA ASP A 320 6.08 14.00 12.58
C ASP A 320 5.69 14.87 13.80
N MET A 321 4.73 14.41 14.61
CA MET A 321 4.27 15.08 15.82
C MET A 321 5.30 14.93 16.95
N ALA A 322 5.29 15.86 17.90
CA ALA A 322 6.17 15.86 19.06
C ALA A 322 5.74 14.85 20.15
N ILE A 323 5.41 13.63 19.74
CA ILE A 323 5.24 12.51 20.66
C ILE A 323 6.60 12.14 21.23
N HIS A 324 6.65 11.83 22.52
CA HIS A 324 7.89 11.32 23.12
C HIS A 324 8.24 9.93 22.55
N PRO A 325 9.52 9.53 22.49
CA PRO A 325 9.93 8.22 21.95
C PRO A 325 9.26 7.02 22.65
N PHE A 326 8.98 7.09 23.95
CA PHE A 326 8.23 6.01 24.62
C PHE A 326 6.78 5.89 24.10
N GLY A 327 6.20 6.99 23.62
CA GLY A 327 4.88 7.04 22.99
C GLY A 327 4.88 6.28 21.66
N SER A 328 5.88 6.50 20.80
CA SER A 328 6.01 5.74 19.55
C SER A 328 6.27 4.25 19.81
N MET A 329 7.09 3.90 20.80
CA MET A 329 7.27 2.51 21.24
C MET A 329 5.97 1.88 21.71
N THR A 330 5.14 2.62 22.46
CA THR A 330 3.85 2.13 22.96
C THR A 330 2.89 1.83 21.80
N ILE A 331 2.81 2.75 20.81
CA ILE A 331 2.00 2.55 19.59
C ILE A 331 2.47 1.29 18.86
N GLY A 332 3.78 1.15 18.64
CA GLY A 332 4.37 0.00 17.97
C GLY A 332 4.09 -1.32 18.68
N SER A 333 4.23 -1.37 20.01
CA SER A 333 3.90 -2.55 20.81
C SER A 333 2.42 -2.93 20.69
N ILE A 334 1.50 -1.97 20.81
CA ILE A 334 0.07 -2.23 20.66
C ILE A 334 -0.24 -2.76 19.26
N ALA A 335 0.35 -2.16 18.22
CA ALA A 335 0.16 -2.59 16.84
C ALA A 335 0.65 -4.02 16.60
N GLY A 336 1.85 -4.38 17.09
CA GLY A 336 2.41 -5.72 16.97
C GLY A 336 1.54 -6.78 17.66
N LEU A 337 1.04 -6.47 18.87
CA LEU A 337 0.08 -7.32 19.59
C LEU A 337 -1.20 -7.52 18.78
N VAL A 338 -1.84 -6.42 18.35
CA VAL A 338 -3.11 -6.47 17.63
C VAL A 338 -2.96 -7.21 16.30
N ALA A 339 -1.86 -6.99 15.57
CA ALA A 339 -1.58 -7.67 14.33
C ALA A 339 -1.46 -9.20 14.53
N VAL A 340 -0.70 -9.66 15.54
CA VAL A 340 -0.58 -11.11 15.84
C VAL A 340 -1.94 -11.72 16.21
N ILE A 341 -2.71 -11.06 17.07
CA ILE A 341 -4.07 -11.50 17.42
C ILE A 341 -4.95 -11.56 16.17
N GLY A 342 -4.84 -10.56 15.29
CA GLY A 342 -5.54 -10.49 14.03
C GLY A 342 -5.26 -11.69 13.13
N TYR A 343 -3.98 -12.00 12.91
CA TYR A 343 -3.57 -13.17 12.11
C TYR A 343 -4.08 -14.48 12.71
N LYS A 344 -3.93 -14.65 14.03
CA LYS A 344 -4.29 -15.90 14.70
C LYS A 344 -5.79 -16.15 14.74
N PHE A 345 -6.59 -15.11 14.98
CA PHE A 345 -8.01 -15.26 15.34
C PHE A 345 -8.96 -14.53 14.40
N LEU A 346 -8.64 -13.34 13.91
CA LEU A 346 -9.54 -12.55 13.06
C LEU A 346 -9.53 -13.02 11.60
N THR A 347 -8.37 -13.32 11.01
CA THR A 347 -8.31 -13.84 9.63
C THR A 347 -9.17 -15.11 9.43
N PRO A 348 -9.09 -16.13 10.31
CA PRO A 348 -9.99 -17.29 10.22
C PRO A 348 -11.47 -16.93 10.41
N LEU A 349 -11.78 -15.98 11.31
CA LEU A 349 -13.14 -15.51 11.54
C LEU A 349 -13.73 -14.84 10.29
N PHE A 350 -12.98 -13.92 9.67
CA PHE A 350 -13.39 -13.21 8.46
C PHE A 350 -13.67 -14.19 7.32
N THR A 351 -12.80 -15.17 7.13
CA THR A 351 -12.95 -16.17 6.07
C THR A 351 -14.17 -17.06 6.28
N THR A 352 -14.41 -17.50 7.53
CA THR A 352 -15.42 -18.54 7.82
C THR A 352 -16.80 -18.00 8.14
N LYS A 353 -16.89 -16.78 8.68
CA LYS A 353 -18.14 -16.13 9.13
C LYS A 353 -18.53 -14.93 8.26
N LEU A 354 -17.58 -14.06 7.91
CA LEU A 354 -17.85 -12.85 7.14
C LEU A 354 -17.74 -13.03 5.62
N ARG A 355 -17.28 -14.22 5.17
CA ARG A 355 -17.04 -14.52 3.75
C ARG A 355 -16.08 -13.53 3.09
N ILE A 356 -15.05 -13.13 3.83
CA ILE A 356 -13.96 -12.29 3.31
C ILE A 356 -12.69 -13.12 3.44
N HIS A 357 -12.13 -13.52 2.31
CA HIS A 357 -10.90 -14.31 2.28
C HIS A 357 -9.72 -13.38 1.99
N ASP A 358 -8.99 -13.00 3.04
CA ASP A 358 -7.83 -12.10 3.00
C ASP A 358 -6.53 -12.92 2.99
N THR A 359 -5.85 -12.99 1.85
CA THR A 359 -4.74 -13.93 1.63
C THR A 359 -3.45 -13.52 2.35
N CYS A 360 -3.08 -12.24 2.32
CA CYS A 360 -1.92 -11.74 3.08
C CYS A 360 -2.27 -11.31 4.50
N GLY A 361 -3.55 -11.32 4.90
CA GLY A 361 -3.99 -10.76 6.17
C GLY A 361 -3.77 -9.25 6.24
N VAL A 362 -4.02 -8.54 5.14
CA VAL A 362 -3.81 -7.08 5.05
C VAL A 362 -4.67 -6.32 6.02
N HIS A 363 -5.79 -6.90 6.49
CA HIS A 363 -6.55 -6.35 7.59
C HIS A 363 -5.71 -6.24 8.88
N ASN A 364 -4.85 -7.21 9.16
CA ASN A 364 -4.10 -7.29 10.41
C ASN A 364 -2.84 -6.42 10.39
N LEU A 365 -2.23 -6.23 9.22
CA LEU A 365 -1.04 -5.39 9.04
C LEU A 365 -1.40 -3.94 8.71
N HIS A 366 -2.32 -3.71 7.77
CA HIS A 366 -2.62 -2.36 7.26
C HIS A 366 -3.94 -1.81 7.82
N GLY A 367 -4.99 -2.64 7.89
CA GLY A 367 -6.33 -2.20 8.31
C GLY A 367 -6.42 -1.79 9.78
N LEU A 368 -6.19 -2.72 10.71
CA LEU A 368 -6.26 -2.47 12.15
C LEU A 368 -5.15 -1.52 12.61
N PRO A 369 -3.87 -1.70 12.22
CA PRO A 369 -2.83 -0.75 12.57
C PRO A 369 -3.06 0.63 11.96
N GLY A 370 -3.66 0.73 10.77
CA GLY A 370 -4.07 2.01 10.18
C GLY A 370 -5.08 2.76 11.05
N ILE A 371 -6.11 2.07 11.54
CA ILE A 371 -7.07 2.64 12.50
C ILE A 371 -6.39 3.03 13.81
N ILE A 372 -5.49 2.20 14.34
CA ILE A 372 -4.69 2.54 15.53
C ILE A 372 -3.91 3.83 15.29
N GLY A 373 -3.34 4.02 14.09
CA GLY A 373 -2.63 5.25 13.73
C GLY A 373 -3.52 6.48 13.68
N GLY A 374 -4.71 6.39 13.10
CA GLY A 374 -5.69 7.47 13.17
C GLY A 374 -6.05 7.86 14.62
N LEU A 375 -6.28 6.86 15.48
CA LEU A 375 -6.56 7.08 16.91
C LEU A 375 -5.34 7.66 17.66
N ALA A 376 -4.14 7.20 17.35
CA ALA A 376 -2.90 7.73 17.91
C ALA A 376 -2.66 9.19 17.50
N GLY A 377 -2.96 9.54 16.24
CA GLY A 377 -2.97 10.93 15.76
C GLY A 377 -3.93 11.82 16.53
N ILE A 378 -5.16 11.34 16.74
CA ILE A 378 -6.17 12.03 17.56
C ILE A 378 -5.63 12.25 18.99
N ALA A 379 -5.07 11.23 19.63
CA ALA A 379 -4.51 11.33 20.97
C ALA A 379 -3.31 12.28 21.03
N ALA A 380 -2.39 12.21 20.07
CA ALA A 380 -1.22 13.09 19.99
C ALA A 380 -1.63 14.56 19.88
N VAL A 381 -2.61 14.88 19.03
CA VAL A 381 -3.15 16.24 18.89
C VAL A 381 -3.82 16.70 20.19
N ALA A 382 -4.63 15.84 20.82
CA ALA A 382 -5.31 16.15 22.08
C ALA A 382 -4.32 16.44 23.22
N LEU A 383 -3.16 15.76 23.23
CA LEU A 383 -2.07 15.97 24.18
C LEU A 383 -1.16 17.15 23.82
N GLY A 384 -1.46 17.90 22.75
CA GLY A 384 -0.69 19.07 22.36
C GLY A 384 0.63 18.77 21.64
N ALA A 385 0.82 17.55 21.13
CA ALA A 385 2.02 17.15 20.41
C ALA A 385 2.09 17.73 18.97
N SER A 386 1.01 18.32 18.47
CA SER A 386 0.98 18.97 17.15
C SER A 386 1.02 20.49 17.25
N ASN A 387 1.86 21.10 16.41
CA ASN A 387 1.99 22.56 16.28
C ASN A 387 1.02 23.18 15.26
N THR A 388 0.15 22.40 14.58
CA THR A 388 -0.76 22.91 13.54
C THR A 388 -1.80 23.93 14.03
N GLY A 389 -1.91 24.17 15.34
CA GLY A 389 -2.83 25.15 15.93
C GLY A 389 -2.28 26.56 16.19
N LYS A 390 -1.00 26.87 15.91
CA LYS A 390 -0.41 28.17 16.29
C LYS A 390 -0.42 29.26 15.21
N THR A 391 -0.87 28.98 13.98
CA THR A 391 -0.72 29.92 12.85
C THR A 391 -2.02 30.53 12.30
N THR A 392 -3.20 30.36 12.92
CA THR A 392 -4.41 31.08 12.45
C THR A 392 -5.42 31.44 13.55
N ILE A 393 -4.95 31.96 14.67
CA ILE A 393 -5.76 32.89 15.48
C ILE A 393 -4.85 34.06 15.83
N LYS A 394 -5.08 35.21 15.18
CA LYS A 394 -4.61 36.49 15.74
C LYS A 394 -5.08 36.51 17.19
N GLN A 395 -4.14 36.57 18.13
CA GLN A 395 -4.42 36.79 19.54
C GLN A 395 -5.36 38.00 19.67
N THR A 396 -6.64 37.75 19.86
CA THR A 396 -7.52 38.67 20.56
C THR A 396 -7.31 38.42 22.06
N PRO A 397 -7.11 39.47 22.86
CA PRO A 397 -6.84 39.30 24.28
C PRO A 397 -8.07 38.74 24.99
N GLU A 398 -7.80 37.83 25.92
CA GLU A 398 -8.58 37.42 27.08
C GLU A 398 -10.09 37.70 27.03
N ASN A 399 -10.88 36.63 26.84
CA ASN A 399 -11.95 36.31 27.78
C ASN A 399 -12.42 34.86 27.58
N GLY A 400 -12.62 34.18 28.71
CA GLY A 400 -12.74 32.74 28.81
C GLY A 400 -13.85 32.11 27.95
N SER A 401 -13.50 31.02 27.29
CA SER A 401 -14.30 29.79 27.23
C SER A 401 -13.42 28.68 26.65
N ASP A 402 -13.43 27.53 27.30
CA ASP A 402 -12.84 26.29 26.80
C ASP A 402 -13.40 26.00 25.40
N ALA A 403 -12.62 26.29 24.36
CA ALA A 403 -12.80 25.66 23.05
C ALA A 403 -12.57 24.17 23.28
N THR A 404 -13.67 23.46 23.54
CA THR A 404 -13.65 22.09 24.06
C THR A 404 -12.74 21.21 23.23
N ILE A 405 -11.98 20.35 23.91
CA ILE A 405 -11.12 19.32 23.31
C ILE A 405 -11.88 18.56 22.20
N LEU A 406 -13.21 18.44 22.30
CA LEU A 406 -14.12 17.90 21.30
C LEU A 406 -14.12 18.62 19.94
N GLU A 407 -13.93 19.94 19.86
CA GLU A 407 -13.74 20.66 18.59
C GLU A 407 -12.39 20.30 17.95
N ARG A 408 -11.33 20.15 18.76
CA ARG A 408 -10.00 19.71 18.29
C ARG A 408 -10.00 18.24 17.85
N LEU A 409 -10.76 17.39 18.54
CA LEU A 409 -10.98 15.99 18.18
C LEU A 409 -11.88 15.88 16.93
N GLY A 410 -12.91 16.72 16.82
CA GLY A 410 -13.84 16.77 15.68
C GLY A 410 -13.21 17.29 14.38
N MET A 411 -12.22 18.18 14.46
CA MET A 411 -11.45 18.63 13.28
C MET A 411 -10.64 17.50 12.63
N ASN A 412 -10.17 16.50 13.41
CA ASN A 412 -9.52 15.30 12.87
C ASN A 412 -10.53 14.21 12.44
N VAL A 413 -11.81 14.33 12.81
CA VAL A 413 -12.86 13.33 12.56
C VAL A 413 -14.01 13.92 11.73
N ILE A 414 -13.70 14.62 10.63
CA ILE A 414 -14.67 15.14 9.63
C ILE A 414 -15.28 16.50 10.01
N HIS A 415 -14.94 17.54 9.25
CA HIS A 415 -15.80 18.73 9.14
C HIS A 415 -16.68 18.62 7.89
N VAL A 416 -17.98 18.36 8.08
CA VAL A 416 -19.00 18.79 7.11
C VAL A 416 -19.23 20.27 7.36
N LYS A 417 -18.77 21.12 6.44
CA LYS A 417 -18.99 22.57 6.53
C LYS A 417 -20.49 22.83 6.44
N LYS A 418 -21.09 23.42 7.48
CA LYS A 418 -22.45 23.96 7.44
C LYS A 418 -22.50 24.95 6.27
N LEU A 419 -23.20 24.59 5.20
CA LEU A 419 -23.62 25.54 4.16
C LEU A 419 -24.46 26.61 4.86
N GLY A 420 -23.90 27.80 4.97
CA GLY A 420 -24.60 28.96 5.50
C GLY A 420 -25.85 29.22 4.67
N ARG A 421 -27.01 29.24 5.32
CA ARG A 421 -28.14 30.01 4.85
C ARG A 421 -27.79 31.49 5.05
N SER A 422 -27.64 32.21 3.96
CA SER A 422 -28.04 33.61 3.85
C SER A 422 -28.69 33.77 2.48
#